data_AF-A0A516NWS5-F1
#
_entry.id   AF-A0A516NWS5-F1
#
_cell.length_a   1.000
_cell.length_b   1.000
_cell.length_c   1.000
_cell.angle_alpha   90.00
_cell.angle_beta   90.00
_cell.angle_gamma   90.00
#
_symmetry.space_group_name_H-M   'P 1'
#
loop_
_entity.id
_entity.type
_entity.pdbx_description
1 polymer ?
#
loop_
_entity_poly.entity_id
_entity_poly.type
_entity_poly.pdbx_seq_one_letter_code
_entity_poly.pdbx_strand_id
1 'polypeptide(L)'
;MDSGLLRLTNSADYSMLWLGIAALLATRKGAPRRAAMRGVASVAGASLTVNVGLKTLIARRRPAAEVLPMYRRLVPAPTSSSFPSGHAACAAAFATAVALESPRTALAVAPLAATVAYSRVHTGVHWGSDVLVGAAVGSGIALATRRWWPVRESDEALARPVREAPVLVEGKGLVVMVNPVSGDPDYDPTDDIRAALPAATVLRTQRDLDAAEQLTRAIADAEAPVLAVGVAGGDGTVASVAAVALRHELPLVVIPTGTLNHFARDLGVYDLREVIDATGVGEAVAVDIASVEYEAEGETHTRHLINTSSIGTYPELVRLRERWQHRWGKWPAFAAALVVTLRRAQPIEICLDGRWQRVWFLFVGNGPYHPHGAVPAFRDRLDSGLLDVRWLRADLRWSRARAVVALLLGAIGHSRVYGERQLPELLVQLPAPEALATDGEVIGDTTHLRYAIAGELAVYRRDESNPLWANRYRPHHRRAPWLLDAFRPRRPS
;
A
#
# COMPACT_ATOMS: atom_id res chain seq x y z
N MET A 1 -5.10 45.68 1.42
CA MET A 1 -5.58 44.31 1.72
C MET A 1 -6.69 43.88 0.77
N ASP A 2 -7.69 44.73 0.54
CA ASP A 2 -8.94 44.36 -0.15
C ASP A 2 -8.78 43.99 -1.64
N SER A 3 -7.89 44.67 -2.38
CA SER A 3 -7.57 44.31 -3.78
C SER A 3 -6.86 42.95 -3.90
N GLY A 4 -6.08 42.55 -2.89
CA GLY A 4 -5.43 41.24 -2.83
C GLY A 4 -6.43 40.11 -2.61
N LEU A 5 -7.43 40.30 -1.74
CA LEU A 5 -8.49 39.33 -1.49
C LEU A 5 -9.42 39.14 -2.70
N LEU A 6 -9.67 40.21 -3.46
CA LEU A 6 -10.41 40.14 -4.72
C LEU A 6 -9.64 39.35 -5.79
N ARG A 7 -8.34 39.62 -5.97
CA ARG A 7 -7.48 38.85 -6.89
C ARG A 7 -7.38 37.38 -6.49
N LEU A 8 -7.25 37.09 -5.19
CA LEU A 8 -7.21 35.73 -4.68
C LEU A 8 -8.53 34.99 -4.96
N THR A 9 -9.66 35.65 -4.74
CA THR A 9 -10.99 35.06 -5.01
C THR A 9 -11.16 34.74 -6.48
N ASN A 10 -10.77 35.65 -7.38
CA ASN A 10 -10.83 35.42 -8.83
C ASN A 10 -9.86 34.31 -9.28
N SER A 11 -8.67 34.22 -8.67
CA SER A 11 -7.72 33.13 -8.98
C SER A 11 -8.22 31.75 -8.54
N ALA A 12 -9.12 31.70 -7.55
CA ALA A 12 -9.77 30.48 -7.10
C ALA A 12 -10.99 30.10 -7.97
N ASP A 13 -11.42 30.96 -8.90
CA ASP A 13 -12.45 30.61 -9.88
C ASP A 13 -11.99 29.45 -10.76
N TYR A 14 -12.94 28.59 -11.12
CA TYR A 14 -12.69 27.34 -11.86
C TYR A 14 -11.63 26.42 -11.21
N SER A 15 -11.34 26.61 -9.91
CA SER A 15 -10.30 25.89 -9.18
C SER A 15 -8.87 26.09 -9.73
N MET A 16 -8.60 27.13 -10.51
CA MET A 16 -7.30 27.36 -11.15
C MET A 16 -6.15 27.46 -10.14
N LEU A 17 -6.36 28.16 -9.01
CA LEU A 17 -5.39 28.22 -7.92
C LEU A 17 -4.98 26.82 -7.43
N TRP A 18 -5.95 25.95 -7.17
CA TRP A 18 -5.71 24.60 -6.67
C TRP A 18 -5.04 23.71 -7.72
N LEU A 19 -5.41 23.85 -8.99
CA LEU A 19 -4.77 23.15 -10.11
C LEU A 19 -3.32 23.60 -10.30
N GLY A 20 -3.02 24.90 -10.15
CA GLY A 20 -1.66 25.43 -10.18
C GLY A 20 -0.78 24.89 -9.05
N ILE A 21 -1.31 24.86 -7.82
CA ILE A 21 -0.61 24.25 -6.68
C ILE A 21 -0.42 22.75 -6.91
N ALA A 22 -1.42 22.05 -7.44
CA ALA A 22 -1.31 20.64 -7.78
C ALA A 22 -0.21 20.39 -8.83
N ALA A 23 -0.13 21.22 -9.88
CA ALA A 23 0.92 21.11 -10.90
C ALA A 23 2.31 21.30 -10.30
N LEU A 24 2.49 22.30 -9.42
CA LEU A 24 3.76 22.50 -8.70
C LEU A 24 4.12 21.30 -7.83
N LEU A 25 3.16 20.79 -7.04
CA LEU A 25 3.37 19.62 -6.20
C LEU A 25 3.68 18.35 -7.03
N ALA A 26 3.12 18.23 -8.23
CA ALA A 26 3.33 17.09 -9.13
C ALA A 26 4.77 17.02 -9.70
N THR A 27 5.53 18.12 -9.68
CA THR A 27 6.92 18.16 -10.16
C THR A 27 7.87 17.31 -9.30
N ARG A 28 7.54 17.09 -8.03
CA ARG A 28 8.34 16.30 -7.09
C ARG A 28 7.75 14.90 -6.90
N LYS A 29 8.56 13.87 -7.11
CA LYS A 29 8.17 12.46 -6.84
C LYS A 29 7.81 12.26 -5.36
N GLY A 30 7.05 11.21 -5.05
CA GLY A 30 6.70 10.83 -3.68
C GLY A 30 5.43 11.52 -3.14
N ALA A 31 5.47 11.92 -1.87
CA ALA A 31 4.31 12.49 -1.16
C ALA A 31 3.69 13.75 -1.82
N PRO A 32 4.48 14.71 -2.35
CA PRO A 32 3.92 15.89 -3.02
C PRO A 32 3.08 15.54 -4.25
N ARG A 33 3.59 14.67 -5.15
CA ARG A 33 2.82 14.23 -6.33
C ARG A 33 1.56 13.46 -5.97
N ARG A 34 1.57 12.65 -4.90
CA ARG A 34 0.34 12.00 -4.41
C ARG A 34 -0.66 13.01 -3.86
N ALA A 35 -0.20 13.99 -3.09
CA ALA A 35 -1.01 15.09 -2.59
C ALA A 35 -1.67 15.87 -3.74
N ALA A 36 -0.93 16.13 -4.82
CA ALA A 36 -1.46 16.74 -6.04
C ALA A 36 -2.59 15.91 -6.67
N MET A 37 -2.33 14.63 -6.95
CA MET A 37 -3.32 13.74 -7.59
C MET A 37 -4.60 13.60 -6.74
N ARG A 38 -4.43 13.37 -5.43
CA ARG A 38 -5.56 13.26 -4.49
C ARG A 38 -6.31 14.59 -4.35
N GLY A 39 -5.59 15.71 -4.33
CA GLY A 39 -6.16 17.05 -4.30
C GLY A 39 -7.03 17.34 -5.51
N VAL A 40 -6.53 17.05 -6.72
CA VAL A 40 -7.30 17.22 -7.97
C VAL A 40 -8.55 16.34 -7.97
N ALA A 41 -8.43 15.06 -7.60
CA ALA A 41 -9.58 14.16 -7.51
C ALA A 41 -10.63 14.66 -6.49
N SER A 42 -10.19 15.17 -5.34
CA SER A 42 -11.07 15.69 -4.30
C SER A 42 -11.76 16.99 -4.72
N VAL A 43 -11.05 17.89 -5.42
CA VAL A 43 -11.62 19.12 -5.99
C VAL A 43 -12.65 18.81 -7.08
N ALA A 44 -12.38 17.84 -7.95
CA ALA A 44 -13.33 17.40 -8.97
C ALA A 44 -14.59 16.82 -8.33
N GLY A 45 -14.45 15.95 -7.32
CA GLY A 45 -15.56 15.41 -6.54
C GLY A 45 -16.39 16.51 -5.84
N ALA A 46 -15.72 17.43 -5.14
CA ALA A 46 -16.38 18.56 -4.47
C ALA A 46 -17.13 19.46 -5.44
N SER A 47 -16.53 19.76 -6.59
CA SER A 47 -17.15 20.56 -7.65
C SER A 47 -18.41 19.90 -8.18
N LEU A 48 -18.36 18.59 -8.46
CA LEU A 48 -19.50 17.82 -8.95
C LEU A 48 -20.63 17.77 -7.92
N THR A 49 -20.32 17.37 -6.68
CA THR A 49 -21.30 17.24 -5.60
C THR A 49 -21.98 18.57 -5.29
N VAL A 50 -21.22 19.66 -5.19
CA VAL A 50 -21.78 20.97 -4.82
C VAL A 50 -22.50 21.63 -5.99
N ASN A 51 -21.90 21.69 -7.18
CA ASN A 51 -22.46 22.48 -8.28
C ASN A 51 -23.56 21.75 -9.04
N VAL A 52 -23.47 20.43 -9.20
CA VAL A 52 -24.48 19.64 -9.92
C VAL A 52 -25.54 19.11 -8.96
N GLY A 53 -25.14 18.68 -7.76
CA GLY A 53 -26.04 18.10 -6.76
C GLY A 53 -26.68 19.14 -5.84
N LEU A 54 -25.92 19.70 -4.90
CA LEU A 54 -26.54 20.38 -3.75
C LEU A 54 -27.08 21.78 -4.08
N LYS A 55 -26.42 22.52 -4.97
CA LYS A 55 -26.88 23.86 -5.39
C LYS A 55 -28.17 23.84 -6.21
N THR A 56 -28.49 22.72 -6.86
CA THR A 56 -29.73 22.56 -7.64
C THR A 56 -30.92 22.18 -6.74
N LEU A 57 -30.65 21.69 -5.52
CA LEU A 57 -31.66 21.26 -4.56
C LEU A 57 -32.08 22.37 -3.58
N ILE A 58 -31.18 23.29 -3.24
CA ILE A 58 -31.43 24.32 -2.22
C ILE A 58 -31.20 25.71 -2.81
N ALA A 59 -32.30 26.43 -3.05
CA ALA A 59 -32.29 27.81 -3.48
C ALA A 59 -32.15 28.74 -2.26
N ARG A 60 -30.92 29.16 -1.95
CA ARG A 60 -30.66 30.14 -0.88
C ARG A 60 -30.30 31.50 -1.47
N ARG A 61 -30.99 32.56 -1.03
CA ARG A 61 -30.67 33.95 -1.39
C ARG A 61 -29.32 34.36 -0.81
N ARG A 62 -28.49 35.02 -1.63
CA ARG A 62 -27.15 35.53 -1.23
C ARG A 62 -27.30 36.69 -0.22
N PRO A 63 -26.29 36.98 0.62
CA PRO A 63 -26.27 38.21 1.41
C PRO A 63 -26.37 39.45 0.50
N ALA A 64 -26.92 40.54 1.04
CA ALA A 64 -27.09 41.78 0.29
C ALA A 64 -25.72 42.47 0.06
N ALA A 65 -25.02 42.05 -1.00
CA ALA A 65 -23.75 42.64 -1.41
C ALA A 65 -23.87 44.14 -1.70
N GLU A 66 -25.09 44.60 -2.04
CA GLU A 66 -25.45 46.01 -2.26
C GLU A 66 -25.37 46.91 -1.03
N VAL A 67 -25.22 46.34 0.16
CA VAL A 67 -25.04 47.11 1.41
C VAL A 67 -23.54 47.24 1.76
N LEU A 68 -22.65 46.48 1.11
CA LEU A 68 -21.21 46.54 1.35
C LEU A 68 -20.54 47.67 0.55
N PRO A 69 -19.43 48.26 1.00
CA PRO A 69 -18.68 49.24 0.20
C PRO A 69 -18.22 48.66 -1.16
N MET A 70 -18.25 49.47 -2.22
CA MET A 70 -17.92 49.04 -3.61
C MET A 70 -16.58 48.29 -3.71
N TYR A 71 -15.56 48.70 -2.95
CA TYR A 71 -14.23 48.08 -2.95
C TYR A 71 -14.18 46.65 -2.34
N ARG A 72 -15.26 46.18 -1.70
CA ARG A 72 -15.39 44.81 -1.16
C ARG A 72 -16.27 43.91 -2.02
N ARG A 73 -16.99 44.45 -3.00
CA ARG A 73 -17.94 43.68 -3.81
C ARG A 73 -17.21 42.94 -4.92
N LEU A 74 -17.62 41.69 -5.17
CA LEU A 74 -17.27 41.00 -6.41
C LEU A 74 -18.17 41.50 -7.54
N VAL A 75 -17.56 41.94 -8.64
CA VAL A 75 -18.27 42.40 -9.84
C VAL A 75 -17.68 41.64 -11.05
N PRO A 76 -18.49 40.89 -11.82
CA PRO A 76 -19.94 40.71 -11.68
C PRO A 76 -20.35 39.78 -10.52
N ALA A 77 -21.54 40.01 -9.97
CA ALA A 77 -22.08 39.17 -8.91
C ALA A 77 -22.50 37.78 -9.47
N PRO A 78 -22.29 36.68 -8.73
CA PRO A 78 -22.66 35.35 -9.22
C PRO A 78 -24.18 35.14 -9.24
N THR A 79 -24.71 34.59 -10.33
CA THR A 79 -26.16 34.39 -10.56
C THR A 79 -26.73 33.08 -10.00
N SER A 80 -25.87 32.14 -9.57
CA SER A 80 -26.28 30.84 -9.02
C SER A 80 -26.57 30.88 -7.51
N SER A 81 -27.18 29.81 -6.96
CA SER A 81 -27.46 29.67 -5.52
C SER A 81 -26.24 29.94 -4.63
N SER A 82 -26.47 30.57 -3.46
CA SER A 82 -25.41 30.78 -2.45
C SER A 82 -25.05 29.51 -1.68
N PHE A 83 -25.94 28.52 -1.58
CA PHE A 83 -25.73 27.38 -0.70
C PHE A 83 -25.41 26.08 -1.46
N PRO A 84 -24.39 25.31 -1.02
CA PRO A 84 -23.25 25.73 -0.20
C PRO A 84 -22.17 26.44 -1.05
N SER A 85 -21.15 26.99 -0.39
CA SER A 85 -20.05 27.66 -1.09
C SER A 85 -19.14 26.65 -1.81
N GLY A 86 -19.14 26.68 -3.15
CA GLY A 86 -18.29 25.82 -3.98
C GLY A 86 -16.79 26.09 -3.80
N HIS A 87 -16.37 27.36 -3.71
CA HIS A 87 -14.98 27.73 -3.47
C HIS A 87 -14.48 27.22 -2.11
N ALA A 88 -15.30 27.36 -1.06
CA ALA A 88 -14.96 26.83 0.27
C ALA A 88 -14.86 25.29 0.25
N ALA A 89 -15.78 24.62 -0.46
CA ALA A 89 -15.73 23.17 -0.64
C ALA A 89 -14.47 22.70 -1.37
N CYS A 90 -14.11 23.30 -2.50
CA CYS A 90 -12.89 22.94 -3.23
C CYS A 90 -11.62 23.27 -2.42
N ALA A 91 -11.59 24.41 -1.72
CA ALA A 91 -10.47 24.80 -0.87
C ALA A 91 -10.24 23.80 0.28
N ALA A 92 -11.30 23.45 1.00
CA ALA A 92 -11.24 22.48 2.09
C ALA A 92 -10.94 21.07 1.59
N ALA A 93 -11.50 20.66 0.44
CA ALA A 93 -11.22 19.37 -0.18
C ALA A 93 -9.73 19.25 -0.57
N PHE A 94 -9.17 20.27 -1.20
CA PHE A 94 -7.76 20.28 -1.59
C PHE A 94 -6.83 20.30 -0.37
N ALA A 95 -7.06 21.20 0.59
CA ALA A 95 -6.24 21.30 1.78
C ALA A 95 -6.27 20.01 2.62
N THR A 96 -7.44 19.40 2.79
CA THR A 96 -7.60 18.12 3.50
C THR A 96 -6.90 16.99 2.74
N ALA A 97 -7.04 16.93 1.42
CA ALA A 97 -6.34 15.92 0.60
C ALA A 97 -4.82 16.05 0.68
N VAL A 98 -4.29 17.28 0.69
CA VAL A 98 -2.86 17.54 0.90
C VAL A 98 -2.44 17.12 2.31
N ALA A 99 -3.24 17.41 3.33
CA ALA A 99 -2.96 17.05 4.72
C ALA A 99 -2.88 15.52 4.91
N LEU A 100 -3.74 14.77 4.22
CA LEU A 100 -3.73 13.31 4.23
C LEU A 100 -2.45 12.72 3.63
N GLU A 101 -1.83 13.36 2.64
CA GLU A 101 -0.61 12.83 1.99
C GLU A 101 0.70 13.44 2.53
N SER A 102 0.68 14.69 2.95
CA SER A 102 1.83 15.45 3.48
C SER A 102 1.35 16.51 4.48
N PRO A 103 1.30 16.18 5.79
CA PRO A 103 0.93 17.15 6.84
C PRO A 103 1.80 18.41 6.82
N ARG A 104 3.09 18.28 6.52
CA ARG A 104 4.03 19.41 6.42
C ARG A 104 3.66 20.37 5.30
N THR A 105 3.31 19.85 4.11
CA THR A 105 2.86 20.68 2.99
C THR A 105 1.51 21.32 3.28
N ALA A 106 0.63 20.62 3.99
CA ALA A 106 -0.65 21.18 4.39
C ALA A 106 -0.54 22.39 5.31
N LEU A 107 0.50 22.51 6.14
CA LEU A 107 0.73 23.72 6.93
C LEU A 107 0.90 24.97 6.07
N ALA A 108 1.42 24.84 4.84
CA ALA A 108 1.52 25.94 3.88
C ALA A 108 0.21 26.16 3.10
N VAL A 109 -0.54 25.10 2.79
CA VAL A 109 -1.75 25.16 1.96
C VAL A 109 -3.00 25.54 2.77
N ALA A 110 -3.09 25.14 4.03
CA ALA A 110 -4.26 25.36 4.88
C ALA A 110 -4.56 26.85 5.15
N PRO A 111 -3.57 27.73 5.43
CA PRO A 111 -3.81 29.17 5.58
C PRO A 111 -4.37 29.80 4.29
N LEU A 112 -3.90 29.35 3.13
CA LEU A 112 -4.40 29.80 1.83
C LEU A 112 -5.86 29.39 1.62
N ALA A 113 -6.21 28.13 1.93
CA ALA A 113 -7.59 27.64 1.89
C ALA A 113 -8.51 28.39 2.85
N ALA A 114 -8.05 28.66 4.08
CA ALA A 114 -8.79 29.46 5.05
C ALA A 114 -9.01 30.90 4.54
N THR A 115 -8.00 31.49 3.89
CA THR A 115 -8.09 32.84 3.32
C THR A 115 -9.09 32.90 2.16
N VAL A 116 -9.10 31.89 1.28
CA VAL A 116 -10.09 31.76 0.20
C VAL A 116 -11.50 31.57 0.76
N ALA A 117 -11.67 30.76 1.82
CA ALA A 117 -12.96 30.59 2.48
C ALA A 117 -13.44 31.90 3.13
N TYR A 118 -12.55 32.61 3.82
CA TYR A 118 -12.84 33.90 4.45
C TYR A 118 -13.20 34.96 3.43
N SER A 119 -12.51 35.02 2.28
CA SER A 119 -12.76 36.03 1.26
C SER A 119 -14.21 35.98 0.76
N ARG A 120 -14.82 34.79 0.69
CA ARG A 120 -16.23 34.61 0.28
C ARG A 120 -17.24 35.22 1.25
N VAL A 121 -16.92 35.23 2.55
CA VAL A 121 -17.72 35.92 3.58
C VAL A 121 -17.44 37.42 3.52
N HIS A 122 -16.15 37.78 3.40
CA HIS A 122 -15.70 39.17 3.39
C HIS A 122 -16.28 39.98 2.22
N THR A 123 -16.38 39.38 1.03
CA THR A 123 -16.95 40.02 -0.15
C THR A 123 -18.49 39.93 -0.21
N GLY A 124 -19.12 39.39 0.85
CA GLY A 124 -20.58 39.31 1.00
C GLY A 124 -21.32 38.43 0.01
N VAL A 125 -20.61 37.54 -0.68
CA VAL A 125 -21.21 36.66 -1.70
C VAL A 125 -21.81 35.39 -1.10
N HIS A 126 -21.46 35.05 0.14
CA HIS A 126 -21.92 33.87 0.88
C HIS A 126 -22.10 34.17 2.38
N TRP A 127 -23.04 33.49 3.02
CA TRP A 127 -23.16 33.48 4.47
C TRP A 127 -22.03 32.65 5.09
N GLY A 128 -21.65 32.95 6.34
CA GLY A 128 -20.68 32.13 7.07
C GLY A 128 -21.08 30.65 7.14
N SER A 129 -22.38 30.36 7.28
CA SER A 129 -22.89 28.98 7.25
C SER A 129 -22.75 28.30 5.88
N ASP A 130 -22.82 29.03 4.76
CA ASP A 130 -22.58 28.44 3.42
C ASP A 130 -21.13 27.97 3.28
N VAL A 131 -20.20 28.72 3.88
CA VAL A 131 -18.76 28.44 3.87
C VAL A 131 -18.45 27.27 4.79
N LEU A 132 -19.02 27.23 6.00
CA LEU A 132 -18.84 26.11 6.93
C LEU A 132 -19.37 24.79 6.35
N VAL A 133 -20.58 24.78 5.79
CA VAL A 133 -21.13 23.57 5.16
C VAL A 133 -20.33 23.20 3.91
N GLY A 134 -19.96 24.17 3.08
CA GLY A 134 -19.10 23.91 1.92
C GLY A 134 -17.79 23.24 2.34
N ALA A 135 -17.10 23.80 3.34
CA ALA A 135 -15.87 23.24 3.87
C ALA A 135 -16.06 21.82 4.43
N ALA A 136 -17.14 21.58 5.18
CA ALA A 136 -17.46 20.25 5.72
C ALA A 136 -17.68 19.21 4.60
N VAL A 137 -18.45 19.55 3.57
CA VAL A 137 -18.67 18.68 2.39
C VAL A 137 -17.35 18.41 1.65
N GLY A 138 -16.55 19.46 1.42
CA GLY A 138 -15.25 19.33 0.75
C GLY A 138 -14.28 18.42 1.51
N SER A 139 -14.11 18.65 2.80
CA SER A 139 -13.30 17.79 3.68
C SER A 139 -13.83 16.37 3.74
N GLY A 140 -15.16 16.19 3.79
CA GLY A 140 -15.81 14.87 3.75
C GLY A 140 -15.49 14.10 2.47
N ILE A 141 -15.51 14.75 1.31
CA ILE A 141 -15.13 14.14 0.02
C ILE A 141 -13.65 13.74 0.02
N ALA A 142 -12.77 14.62 0.50
CA ALA A 142 -11.35 14.31 0.63
C ALA A 142 -11.10 13.13 1.58
N LEU A 143 -11.81 13.04 2.71
CA LEU A 143 -11.74 11.92 3.63
C LEU A 143 -12.29 10.62 3.01
N ALA A 144 -13.38 10.70 2.25
CA ALA A 144 -13.96 9.55 1.56
C ALA A 144 -12.99 8.91 0.56
N THR A 145 -12.07 9.70 -0.02
CA THR A 145 -11.00 9.13 -0.86
C THR A 145 -10.13 8.12 -0.11
N ARG A 146 -10.05 8.13 1.24
CA ARG A 146 -9.29 7.12 2.01
C ARG A 146 -9.80 5.70 1.78
N ARG A 147 -11.08 5.54 1.43
CA ARG A 147 -11.69 4.23 1.25
C ARG A 147 -11.09 3.44 0.09
N TRP A 148 -10.70 4.15 -0.95
CA TRP A 148 -10.09 3.61 -2.18
C TRP A 148 -8.77 4.31 -2.47
N TRP A 149 -8.16 5.02 -1.53
CA TRP A 149 -6.79 5.54 -1.59
C TRP A 149 -6.25 5.58 -0.16
N PRO A 150 -5.86 4.41 0.37
CA PRO A 150 -5.32 4.30 1.72
C PRO A 150 -4.07 5.17 1.85
N VAL A 151 -4.02 5.96 2.91
CA VAL A 151 -2.79 6.64 3.33
C VAL A 151 -2.02 5.66 4.18
N ARG A 152 -0.93 5.12 3.66
CA ARG A 152 0.00 4.29 4.42
C ARG A 152 0.92 5.20 5.26
N GLU A 153 1.03 5.02 6.57
CA GLU A 153 1.87 5.88 7.43
C GLU A 153 3.36 5.55 7.33
N SER A 154 3.70 4.27 7.18
CA SER A 154 5.04 3.75 6.94
C SER A 154 4.94 2.58 5.96
N ASP A 155 5.95 2.42 5.10
CA ASP A 155 6.03 1.22 4.27
C ASP A 155 6.34 -0.05 5.10
N GLU A 156 6.70 0.10 6.38
CA GLU A 156 6.96 -0.99 7.31
C GLU A 156 5.68 -1.53 7.97
N ALA A 157 5.62 -2.85 8.10
CA ALA A 157 4.64 -3.57 8.87
C ALA A 157 5.10 -3.79 10.32
N LEU A 158 4.14 -3.81 11.24
CA LEU A 158 4.40 -4.13 12.64
C LEU A 158 4.86 -5.59 12.77
N ALA A 159 5.76 -5.83 13.72
CA ALA A 159 6.27 -7.15 14.04
C ALA A 159 6.85 -7.12 15.45
N ARG A 160 6.71 -8.21 16.22
CA ARG A 160 7.35 -8.35 17.53
C ARG A 160 8.88 -8.40 17.37
N PRO A 161 9.65 -7.70 18.23
CA PRO A 161 11.10 -7.82 18.24
C PRO A 161 11.54 -9.20 18.75
N VAL A 162 12.59 -9.74 18.15
CA VAL A 162 13.27 -10.97 18.57
C VAL A 162 14.50 -10.55 19.37
N ARG A 163 14.60 -11.03 20.62
CA ARG A 163 15.60 -10.56 21.59
C ARG A 163 16.99 -11.18 21.46
N GLU A 164 17.10 -12.30 20.76
CA GLU A 164 18.32 -13.13 20.73
C GLU A 164 18.80 -13.42 19.30
N ALA A 165 18.67 -12.46 18.38
CA ALA A 165 19.29 -12.63 17.07
C ALA A 165 20.82 -12.51 17.19
N PRO A 166 21.59 -13.42 16.54
CA PRO A 166 23.05 -13.37 16.55
C PRO A 166 23.59 -12.03 16.06
N VAL A 167 24.67 -11.55 16.67
CA VAL A 167 25.38 -10.37 16.18
C VAL A 167 26.34 -10.79 15.06
N LEU A 168 26.16 -10.25 13.86
CA LEU A 168 26.94 -10.60 12.67
C LEU A 168 27.89 -9.45 12.31
N VAL A 169 28.86 -9.17 13.19
CA VAL A 169 29.86 -8.12 12.95
C VAL A 169 30.56 -8.36 11.61
N GLU A 170 30.50 -7.38 10.70
CA GLU A 170 31.04 -7.47 9.34
C GLU A 170 30.52 -8.66 8.52
N GLY A 171 29.40 -9.26 8.91
CA GLY A 171 28.81 -10.45 8.27
C GLY A 171 29.39 -11.78 8.74
N LYS A 172 30.16 -11.83 9.83
CA LYS A 172 30.73 -13.09 10.34
C LYS A 172 29.63 -14.13 10.64
N GLY A 173 29.73 -15.30 10.03
CA GLY A 173 28.75 -16.38 10.17
C GLY A 173 27.50 -16.23 9.29
N LEU A 174 27.46 -15.23 8.40
CA LEU A 174 26.37 -15.02 7.44
C LEU A 174 26.71 -15.70 6.10
N VAL A 175 25.77 -16.48 5.55
CA VAL A 175 25.84 -16.99 4.17
C VAL A 175 24.79 -16.28 3.33
N VAL A 176 25.20 -15.46 2.36
CA VAL A 176 24.31 -14.67 1.52
C VAL A 176 24.18 -15.29 0.12
N MET A 177 22.94 -15.58 -0.28
CA MET A 177 22.62 -15.96 -1.65
C MET A 177 22.24 -14.72 -2.48
N VAL A 178 23.02 -14.44 -3.53
CA VAL A 178 22.82 -13.31 -4.44
C VAL A 178 22.26 -13.80 -5.76
N ASN A 179 21.12 -13.25 -6.16
CA ASN A 179 20.58 -13.44 -7.50
C ASN A 179 20.91 -12.23 -8.39
N PRO A 180 21.96 -12.32 -9.23
CA PRO A 180 22.43 -11.18 -10.03
C PRO A 180 21.49 -10.79 -11.16
N VAL A 181 20.51 -11.64 -11.51
CA VAL A 181 19.50 -11.29 -12.54
C VAL A 181 18.24 -10.67 -11.93
N SER A 182 18.16 -10.57 -10.60
CA SER A 182 17.07 -9.89 -9.92
C SER A 182 17.33 -8.39 -9.83
N GLY A 183 16.36 -7.57 -10.26
CA GLY A 183 16.45 -6.12 -10.10
C GLY A 183 16.79 -5.40 -11.40
N ASP A 184 17.77 -4.51 -11.33
CA ASP A 184 18.30 -3.79 -12.48
C ASP A 184 19.26 -4.72 -13.26
N PRO A 185 19.00 -5.01 -14.55
CA PRO A 185 19.82 -5.94 -15.33
C PRO A 185 21.28 -5.49 -15.49
N ASP A 186 21.57 -4.21 -15.27
CA ASP A 186 22.91 -3.63 -15.40
C ASP A 186 23.65 -3.51 -14.05
N TYR A 187 23.08 -4.03 -12.95
CA TYR A 187 23.65 -3.92 -11.60
C TYR A 187 23.71 -5.27 -10.89
N ASP A 188 24.93 -5.71 -10.55
CA ASP A 188 25.17 -6.87 -9.69
C ASP A 188 25.56 -6.40 -8.27
N PRO A 189 24.77 -6.69 -7.23
CA PRO A 189 25.04 -6.23 -5.86
C PRO A 189 26.16 -7.02 -5.17
N THR A 190 26.74 -8.06 -5.79
CA THR A 190 27.71 -8.96 -5.17
C THR A 190 28.90 -8.22 -4.57
N ASP A 191 29.51 -7.30 -5.33
CA ASP A 191 30.72 -6.60 -4.88
C ASP A 191 30.43 -5.60 -3.77
N ASP A 192 29.28 -4.91 -3.84
CA ASP A 192 28.83 -4.01 -2.78
C ASP A 192 28.56 -4.76 -1.48
N ILE A 193 27.96 -5.96 -1.55
CA ILE A 193 27.72 -6.82 -0.40
C ILE A 193 29.05 -7.30 0.19
N ARG A 194 30.01 -7.72 -0.64
CA ARG A 194 31.34 -8.14 -0.16
C ARG A 194 32.12 -7.00 0.49
N ALA A 195 32.01 -5.78 -0.04
CA ALA A 195 32.65 -4.61 0.53
C ALA A 195 32.01 -4.23 1.89
N ALA A 196 30.69 -4.34 1.99
CA ALA A 196 29.94 -4.00 3.20
C ALA A 196 30.02 -5.06 4.31
N LEU A 197 30.07 -6.33 3.94
CA LEU A 197 30.04 -7.49 4.84
C LEU A 197 31.22 -8.43 4.49
N PRO A 198 32.47 -8.00 4.74
CA PRO A 198 33.67 -8.71 4.27
C PRO A 198 33.86 -10.09 4.90
N ALA A 199 33.24 -10.37 6.04
CA ALA A 199 33.30 -11.68 6.70
C ALA A 199 32.13 -12.62 6.33
N ALA A 200 31.22 -12.19 5.44
CA ALA A 200 30.12 -13.02 4.96
C ALA A 200 30.56 -13.93 3.80
N THR A 201 30.03 -15.15 3.77
CA THR A 201 30.16 -16.05 2.62
C THR A 201 29.12 -15.66 1.57
N VAL A 202 29.56 -15.13 0.43
CA VAL A 202 28.66 -14.66 -0.64
C VAL A 202 28.63 -15.65 -1.80
N LEU A 203 27.46 -16.23 -2.04
CA LEU A 203 27.15 -17.17 -3.10
C LEU A 203 26.33 -16.49 -4.20
N ARG A 204 26.54 -16.87 -5.46
CA ARG A 204 25.72 -16.40 -6.59
C ARG A 204 24.84 -17.54 -7.07
N THR A 205 23.57 -17.27 -7.34
CA THR A 205 22.66 -18.27 -7.92
C THR A 205 23.14 -18.70 -9.30
N GLN A 206 23.31 -19.99 -9.51
CA GLN A 206 23.56 -20.57 -10.83
C GLN A 206 22.23 -20.85 -11.55
N ARG A 207 22.18 -20.66 -12.87
CA ARG A 207 20.93 -20.78 -13.66
C ARG A 207 20.34 -22.19 -13.68
N ASP A 208 21.20 -23.20 -13.57
CA ASP A 208 20.82 -24.61 -13.72
C ASP A 208 20.63 -25.32 -12.37
N LEU A 209 20.77 -24.60 -11.27
CA LEU A 209 20.64 -25.15 -9.92
C LEU A 209 19.59 -24.37 -9.12
N ASP A 210 18.83 -25.09 -8.31
CA ASP A 210 17.93 -24.47 -7.36
C ASP A 210 18.74 -23.67 -6.31
N ALA A 211 18.28 -22.45 -6.02
CA ALA A 211 18.93 -21.57 -5.07
C ALA A 211 18.82 -22.12 -3.63
N ALA A 212 17.69 -22.76 -3.30
CA ALA A 212 17.52 -23.36 -1.98
C ALA A 212 18.45 -24.58 -1.81
N GLU A 213 18.62 -25.42 -2.83
CA GLU A 213 19.58 -26.51 -2.82
C GLU A 213 21.04 -26.03 -2.69
N GLN A 214 21.45 -25.03 -3.47
CA GLN A 214 22.79 -24.43 -3.38
C GLN A 214 23.07 -23.89 -1.97
N LEU A 215 22.11 -23.17 -1.39
CA LEU A 215 22.26 -22.63 -0.03
C LEU A 215 22.31 -23.75 1.02
N THR A 216 21.48 -24.79 0.88
CA THR A 216 21.47 -25.94 1.79
C THR A 216 22.81 -26.66 1.79
N ARG A 217 23.40 -26.89 0.61
CA ARG A 217 24.76 -27.46 0.50
C ARG A 217 25.81 -26.56 1.14
N ALA A 218 25.77 -25.27 0.89
CA ALA A 218 26.72 -24.33 1.49
C ALA A 218 26.62 -24.23 3.02
N ILE A 219 25.43 -24.41 3.61
CA ILE A 219 25.27 -24.52 5.07
C ILE A 219 25.91 -25.81 5.58
N ALA A 220 25.71 -26.93 4.89
CA ALA A 220 26.26 -28.22 5.27
C ALA A 220 27.79 -28.29 5.16
N ASP A 221 28.35 -27.64 4.13
CA ASP A 221 29.79 -27.63 3.84
C ASP A 221 30.56 -26.53 4.59
N ALA A 222 29.88 -25.72 5.41
CA ALA A 222 30.50 -24.61 6.11
C ALA A 222 31.49 -25.09 7.19
N GLU A 223 32.75 -24.65 7.10
CA GLU A 223 33.80 -24.97 8.09
C GLU A 223 33.54 -24.33 9.45
N ALA A 224 32.86 -23.18 9.47
CA ALA A 224 32.49 -22.44 10.67
C ALA A 224 30.95 -22.44 10.86
N PRO A 225 30.45 -22.32 12.10
CA PRO A 225 29.02 -22.28 12.35
C PRO A 225 28.33 -21.16 11.58
N VAL A 226 27.34 -21.52 10.77
CA VAL A 226 26.44 -20.56 10.14
C VAL A 226 25.47 -20.05 11.19
N LEU A 227 25.44 -18.72 11.38
CA LEU A 227 24.61 -18.04 12.37
C LEU A 227 23.36 -17.41 11.74
N ALA A 228 23.39 -17.15 10.43
CA ALA A 228 22.28 -16.60 9.68
C ALA A 228 22.44 -16.88 8.19
N VAL A 229 21.34 -16.83 7.45
CA VAL A 229 21.33 -16.84 5.99
C VAL A 229 20.81 -15.53 5.44
N GLY A 230 21.32 -15.11 4.29
CA GLY A 230 20.96 -13.87 3.64
C GLY A 230 20.50 -14.07 2.21
N VAL A 231 19.70 -13.13 1.70
CA VAL A 231 19.26 -13.11 0.31
C VAL A 231 19.34 -11.71 -0.27
N ALA A 232 19.91 -11.60 -1.46
CA ALA A 232 19.86 -10.41 -2.30
C ALA A 232 19.18 -10.77 -3.63
N GLY A 233 17.88 -10.53 -3.74
CA GLY A 233 17.11 -10.86 -4.94
C GLY A 233 15.67 -10.38 -4.90
N GLY A 234 14.89 -10.76 -5.91
CA GLY A 234 13.44 -10.52 -5.95
C GLY A 234 12.65 -11.41 -4.99
N ASP A 235 11.36 -11.13 -4.83
CA ASP A 235 10.48 -11.80 -3.85
C ASP A 235 10.49 -13.34 -3.97
N GLY A 236 10.59 -13.91 -5.18
CA GLY A 236 10.70 -15.36 -5.40
C GLY A 236 11.99 -15.98 -4.84
N THR A 237 13.14 -15.33 -5.04
CA THR A 237 14.42 -15.78 -4.45
C THR A 237 14.39 -15.66 -2.93
N VAL A 238 13.77 -14.60 -2.40
CA VAL A 238 13.57 -14.43 -0.96
C VAL A 238 12.74 -15.59 -0.40
N ALA A 239 11.64 -15.98 -1.07
CA ALA A 239 10.80 -17.11 -0.64
C ALA A 239 11.59 -18.43 -0.56
N SER A 240 12.41 -18.73 -1.57
CA SER A 240 13.25 -19.92 -1.55
C SER A 240 14.27 -19.92 -0.41
N VAL A 241 14.94 -18.79 -0.17
CA VAL A 241 15.92 -18.68 0.93
C VAL A 241 15.25 -18.71 2.30
N ALA A 242 14.09 -18.08 2.47
CA ALA A 242 13.33 -18.13 3.72
C ALA A 242 12.86 -19.55 4.05
N ALA A 243 12.52 -20.36 3.04
CA ALA A 243 12.20 -21.77 3.24
C ALA A 243 13.41 -22.55 3.81
N VAL A 244 14.62 -22.30 3.30
CA VAL A 244 15.85 -22.89 3.86
C VAL A 244 16.08 -22.38 5.29
N ALA A 245 15.97 -21.07 5.50
CA ALA A 245 16.15 -20.43 6.81
C ALA A 245 15.24 -21.06 7.88
N LEU A 246 13.95 -21.24 7.54
CA LEU A 246 12.96 -21.87 8.42
C LEU A 246 13.31 -23.33 8.73
N ARG A 247 13.72 -24.12 7.73
CA ARG A 247 14.09 -25.54 7.92
C ARG A 247 15.33 -25.73 8.80
N HIS A 248 16.27 -24.79 8.74
CA HIS A 248 17.52 -24.84 9.51
C HIS A 248 17.46 -24.03 10.81
N GLU A 249 16.31 -23.43 11.14
CA GLU A 249 16.12 -22.55 12.30
C GLU A 249 17.13 -21.38 12.35
N LEU A 250 17.52 -20.87 11.17
CA LEU A 250 18.49 -19.78 11.02
C LEU A 250 17.77 -18.45 10.77
N PRO A 251 18.17 -17.36 11.46
CA PRO A 251 17.69 -16.01 11.15
C PRO A 251 17.98 -15.60 9.70
N LEU A 252 17.09 -14.78 9.13
CA LEU A 252 17.15 -14.33 7.74
C LEU A 252 17.56 -12.85 7.62
N VAL A 253 18.51 -12.59 6.73
CA VAL A 253 18.90 -11.26 6.28
C VAL A 253 18.32 -11.00 4.89
N VAL A 254 17.59 -9.91 4.70
CA VAL A 254 17.03 -9.53 3.40
C VAL A 254 17.71 -8.27 2.89
N ILE A 255 18.34 -8.36 1.72
CA ILE A 255 19.03 -7.25 1.06
C ILE A 255 18.18 -6.80 -0.14
N PRO A 256 17.66 -5.55 -0.15
CA PRO A 256 16.67 -5.11 -1.12
C PRO A 256 17.29 -4.78 -2.48
N THR A 257 17.56 -5.79 -3.30
CA THR A 257 18.17 -5.62 -4.65
C THR A 257 17.20 -5.88 -5.81
N GLY A 258 16.02 -6.43 -5.55
CA GLY A 258 14.98 -6.66 -6.55
C GLY A 258 14.22 -5.39 -7.01
N THR A 259 13.45 -5.53 -8.10
CA THR A 259 12.74 -4.40 -8.75
C THR A 259 11.59 -3.85 -7.89
N LEU A 260 10.85 -4.73 -7.20
CA LEU A 260 9.66 -4.37 -6.43
C LEU A 260 9.87 -4.42 -4.91
N ASN A 261 10.73 -5.33 -4.42
CA ASN A 261 11.12 -5.51 -3.02
C ASN A 261 9.94 -5.41 -2.06
N HIS A 262 8.84 -6.11 -2.37
CA HIS A 262 7.61 -5.99 -1.58
C HIS A 262 7.84 -6.44 -0.15
N PHE A 263 8.51 -7.58 0.04
CA PHE A 263 8.82 -8.08 1.37
C PHE A 263 9.82 -7.20 2.13
N ALA A 264 10.92 -6.79 1.50
CA ALA A 264 11.91 -5.93 2.15
C ALA A 264 11.33 -4.57 2.57
N ARG A 265 10.41 -4.02 1.76
CA ARG A 265 9.67 -2.80 2.12
C ARG A 265 8.75 -3.01 3.31
N ASP A 266 8.02 -4.11 3.36
CA ASP A 266 7.18 -4.47 4.51
C ASP A 266 8.03 -4.71 5.77
N LEU A 267 9.23 -5.27 5.63
CA LEU A 267 10.22 -5.33 6.71
C LEU A 267 10.75 -3.95 7.10
N GLY A 268 10.60 -2.92 6.27
CA GLY A 268 11.23 -1.63 6.53
C GLY A 268 12.75 -1.64 6.37
N VAL A 269 13.27 -2.50 5.49
CA VAL A 269 14.67 -2.56 5.05
C VAL A 269 14.76 -1.99 3.63
N TYR A 270 15.38 -0.83 3.50
CA TYR A 270 15.37 -0.03 2.26
C TYR A 270 16.70 -0.02 1.53
N ASP A 271 17.80 -0.24 2.22
CA ASP A 271 19.14 -0.24 1.66
C ASP A 271 20.09 -1.18 2.42
N LEU A 272 21.28 -1.39 1.86
CA LEU A 272 22.32 -2.23 2.45
C LEU A 272 22.84 -1.68 3.79
N ARG A 273 22.74 -0.38 4.03
CA ARG A 273 23.21 0.22 5.28
C ARG A 273 22.31 -0.15 6.45
N GLU A 274 20.99 -0.21 6.24
CA GLU A 274 20.05 -0.72 7.25
C GLU A 274 20.30 -2.19 7.57
N VAL A 275 20.70 -2.98 6.58
CA VAL A 275 21.11 -4.37 6.80
C VAL A 275 22.33 -4.44 7.72
N ILE A 276 23.40 -3.70 7.42
CA ILE A 276 24.63 -3.67 8.23
C ILE A 276 24.33 -3.20 9.66
N ASP A 277 23.52 -2.15 9.81
CA ASP A 277 23.16 -1.61 11.12
C ASP A 277 22.43 -2.69 11.94
N ALA A 278 21.41 -3.34 11.38
CA ALA A 278 20.60 -4.34 12.09
C ALA A 278 21.38 -5.60 12.43
N THR A 279 22.16 -6.13 11.48
CA THR A 279 22.97 -7.34 11.70
C THR A 279 24.14 -7.09 12.66
N GLY A 280 24.74 -5.89 12.62
CA GLY A 280 25.84 -5.50 13.48
C GLY A 280 25.48 -5.33 14.96
N VAL A 281 24.18 -5.18 15.29
CA VAL A 281 23.71 -5.14 16.69
C VAL A 281 22.83 -6.33 17.08
N GLY A 282 22.49 -7.22 16.14
CA GLY A 282 21.61 -8.36 16.42
C GLY A 282 20.13 -7.97 16.56
N GLU A 283 19.66 -6.97 15.82
CA GLU A 283 18.25 -6.54 15.84
C GLU A 283 17.44 -7.28 14.77
N ALA A 284 16.42 -8.01 15.22
CA ALA A 284 15.53 -8.77 14.36
C ALA A 284 14.09 -8.73 14.85
N VAL A 285 13.17 -9.15 13.98
CA VAL A 285 11.74 -9.25 14.26
C VAL A 285 11.17 -10.57 13.80
N ALA A 286 10.07 -10.97 14.42
CA ALA A 286 9.32 -12.16 14.09
C ALA A 286 8.55 -11.94 12.79
N VAL A 287 8.61 -12.92 11.89
CA VAL A 287 7.86 -12.93 10.63
C VAL A 287 7.27 -14.31 10.42
N ASP A 288 5.96 -14.38 10.25
CA ASP A 288 5.29 -15.62 9.87
C ASP A 288 5.68 -16.01 8.45
N ILE A 289 5.87 -17.30 8.23
CA ILE A 289 6.00 -17.88 6.90
C ILE A 289 4.80 -18.79 6.68
N ALA A 290 4.02 -18.53 5.64
CA ALA A 290 2.93 -19.40 5.25
C ALA A 290 3.44 -20.54 4.36
N SER A 291 2.68 -21.62 4.24
CA SER A 291 2.91 -22.68 3.27
C SER A 291 1.64 -23.00 2.51
N VAL A 292 1.83 -23.61 1.33
CA VAL A 292 0.80 -24.30 0.57
C VAL A 292 1.29 -25.70 0.26
N GLU A 293 0.54 -26.69 0.72
CA GLU A 293 0.67 -28.07 0.26
C GLU A 293 -0.25 -28.25 -0.95
N TYR A 294 0.27 -28.84 -2.01
CA TYR A 294 -0.47 -29.10 -3.24
C TYR A 294 -0.08 -30.45 -3.84
N GLU A 295 -1.05 -31.11 -4.47
CA GLU A 295 -0.80 -32.34 -5.21
C GLU A 295 -0.48 -32.00 -6.67
N ALA A 296 0.67 -32.44 -7.16
CA ALA A 296 1.05 -32.36 -8.56
C ALA A 296 1.67 -33.70 -8.99
N GLU A 297 1.29 -34.20 -10.15
CA GLU A 297 1.82 -35.47 -10.71
C GLU A 297 1.68 -36.71 -9.78
N GLY A 298 0.75 -36.67 -8.83
CA GLY A 298 0.54 -37.74 -7.84
C GLY A 298 1.42 -37.66 -6.59
N GLU A 299 2.24 -36.61 -6.46
CA GLU A 299 3.06 -36.32 -5.29
C GLU A 299 2.57 -35.08 -4.55
N THR A 300 2.73 -35.08 -3.23
CA THR A 300 2.44 -33.91 -2.39
C THR A 300 3.67 -33.03 -2.27
N HIS A 301 3.58 -31.80 -2.76
CA HIS A 301 4.63 -30.81 -2.67
C HIS A 301 4.24 -29.71 -1.67
N THR A 302 5.22 -29.20 -0.94
CA THR A 302 5.04 -28.06 -0.02
C THR A 302 5.85 -26.88 -0.53
N ARG A 303 5.20 -25.72 -0.69
CA ARG A 303 5.86 -24.46 -1.04
C ARG A 303 5.61 -23.42 0.04
N HIS A 304 6.67 -22.74 0.46
CA HIS A 304 6.59 -21.65 1.41
C HIS A 304 6.24 -20.35 0.68
N LEU A 305 5.49 -19.49 1.36
CA LEU A 305 4.92 -18.26 0.85
C LEU A 305 5.35 -17.11 1.76
N ILE A 306 6.05 -16.14 1.19
CA ILE A 306 6.39 -14.92 1.93
C ILE A 306 5.30 -13.87 1.79
N ASN A 307 4.72 -13.72 0.59
CA ASN A 307 3.74 -12.67 0.34
C ASN A 307 2.35 -13.26 0.09
N THR A 308 2.16 -13.97 -1.03
CA THR A 308 0.82 -14.30 -1.52
C THR A 308 0.79 -15.55 -2.41
N SER A 309 -0.31 -16.28 -2.35
CA SER A 309 -0.73 -17.28 -3.32
C SER A 309 -2.08 -16.89 -3.94
N SER A 310 -2.34 -17.30 -5.18
CA SER A 310 -3.62 -17.08 -5.83
C SER A 310 -3.94 -18.09 -6.92
N ILE A 311 -5.23 -18.26 -7.19
CA ILE A 311 -5.78 -19.17 -8.21
C ILE A 311 -6.82 -18.42 -9.04
N GLY A 312 -6.96 -18.81 -10.30
CA GLY A 312 -7.85 -18.19 -11.27
C GLY A 312 -7.26 -16.90 -11.80
N THR A 313 -8.09 -15.86 -11.95
CA THR A 313 -7.71 -14.68 -12.75
C THR A 313 -6.95 -13.57 -12.00
N TYR A 314 -6.59 -13.80 -10.73
CA TYR A 314 -5.89 -12.79 -9.93
C TYR A 314 -4.47 -12.45 -10.43
N PRO A 315 -3.62 -13.40 -10.86
CA PRO A 315 -2.32 -13.07 -11.43
C PRO A 315 -2.43 -12.17 -12.67
N GLU A 316 -3.39 -12.42 -13.55
CA GLU A 316 -3.64 -11.57 -14.74
C GLU A 316 -4.07 -10.16 -14.33
N LEU A 317 -4.96 -10.05 -13.33
CA LEU A 317 -5.41 -8.78 -12.76
C LEU A 317 -4.23 -7.94 -12.25
N VAL A 318 -3.32 -8.55 -11.49
CA VAL A 318 -2.13 -7.88 -10.94
C VAL A 318 -1.18 -7.44 -12.07
N ARG A 319 -0.89 -8.32 -13.04
CA ARG A 319 -0.03 -8.00 -14.20
C ARG A 319 -0.59 -6.83 -15.03
N LEU A 320 -1.89 -6.83 -15.32
CA LEU A 320 -2.56 -5.74 -16.05
C LEU A 320 -2.54 -4.43 -15.26
N ARG A 321 -2.83 -4.48 -13.96
CA ARG A 321 -2.75 -3.32 -13.05
C ARG A 321 -1.36 -2.71 -13.11
N GLU A 322 -0.31 -3.52 -12.96
CA GLU A 322 1.07 -3.04 -12.92
C GLU A 322 1.50 -2.40 -14.23
N ARG A 323 1.10 -2.96 -15.37
CA ARG A 323 1.34 -2.36 -16.68
C ARG A 323 0.72 -0.97 -16.81
N TRP A 324 -0.47 -0.77 -16.25
CA TRP A 324 -1.22 0.49 -16.41
C TRP A 324 -1.00 1.50 -15.28
N GLN A 325 -0.51 1.07 -14.10
CA GLN A 325 -0.36 1.94 -12.95
C GLN A 325 0.60 3.12 -13.21
N HIS A 326 1.60 2.93 -14.07
CA HIS A 326 2.57 3.98 -14.43
C HIS A 326 1.90 5.14 -15.17
N ARG A 327 0.83 4.87 -15.93
CA ARG A 327 0.15 5.87 -16.75
C ARG A 327 -1.07 6.47 -16.06
N TRP A 328 -1.86 5.66 -15.35
CA TRP A 328 -3.16 6.08 -14.80
C TRP A 328 -3.21 6.12 -13.26
N GLY A 329 -2.13 5.76 -12.58
CA GLY A 329 -2.11 5.61 -11.13
C GLY A 329 -2.73 4.29 -10.65
N LYS A 330 -2.50 3.95 -9.38
CA LYS A 330 -2.83 2.62 -8.82
C LYS A 330 -4.30 2.22 -8.96
N TRP A 331 -5.22 3.11 -8.58
CA TRP A 331 -6.65 2.79 -8.49
C TRP A 331 -7.39 2.77 -9.82
N PRO A 332 -7.21 3.74 -10.73
CA PRO A 332 -7.80 3.67 -12.06
C PRO A 332 -7.26 2.48 -12.87
N ALA A 333 -5.95 2.20 -12.76
CA ALA A 333 -5.35 1.02 -13.38
C ALA A 333 -5.96 -0.28 -12.86
N PHE A 334 -6.19 -0.39 -11.55
CA PHE A 334 -6.84 -1.55 -10.96
C PHE A 334 -8.28 -1.72 -11.43
N ALA A 335 -9.10 -0.66 -11.43
CA ALA A 335 -10.49 -0.75 -11.88
C ALA A 335 -10.57 -1.18 -13.36
N ALA A 336 -9.72 -0.61 -14.22
CA ALA A 336 -9.61 -1.01 -15.61
C ALA A 336 -9.16 -2.48 -15.76
N ALA A 337 -8.14 -2.88 -15.00
CA ALA A 337 -7.63 -4.25 -15.00
C ALA A 337 -8.72 -5.24 -14.55
N LEU A 338 -9.51 -4.91 -13.52
CA LEU A 338 -10.62 -5.73 -13.06
C LEU A 338 -11.69 -5.90 -14.15
N VAL A 339 -12.08 -4.81 -14.82
CA VAL A 339 -13.07 -4.87 -15.91
C VAL A 339 -12.56 -5.77 -17.04
N VAL A 340 -11.31 -5.60 -17.46
CA VAL A 340 -10.73 -6.34 -18.59
C VAL A 340 -10.54 -7.82 -18.24
N THR A 341 -10.00 -8.11 -17.06
CA THR A 341 -9.80 -9.46 -16.55
C THR A 341 -11.14 -10.18 -16.45
N LEU A 342 -12.13 -9.60 -15.76
CA LEU A 342 -13.44 -10.24 -15.57
C LEU A 342 -14.21 -10.46 -16.88
N ARG A 343 -13.99 -9.63 -17.92
CA ARG A 343 -14.63 -9.82 -19.24
C ARG A 343 -14.14 -11.08 -19.94
N ARG A 344 -12.89 -11.48 -19.72
CA ARG A 344 -12.27 -12.66 -20.34
C ARG A 344 -12.24 -13.87 -19.41
N ALA A 345 -12.34 -13.63 -18.10
CA ALA A 345 -12.30 -14.65 -17.07
C ALA A 345 -13.41 -15.70 -17.24
N GLN A 346 -13.01 -16.97 -17.08
CA GLN A 346 -13.91 -18.06 -16.77
C GLN A 346 -13.96 -18.26 -15.25
N PRO A 347 -15.14 -18.51 -14.68
CA PRO A 347 -15.26 -18.76 -13.26
C PRO A 347 -14.78 -20.19 -12.93
N ILE A 348 -13.99 -20.31 -11.88
CA ILE A 348 -13.52 -21.58 -11.32
C ILE A 348 -14.46 -22.03 -10.21
N GLU A 349 -14.58 -23.33 -10.01
CA GLU A 349 -15.36 -23.92 -8.92
C GLU A 349 -14.42 -24.36 -7.81
N ILE A 350 -14.71 -23.92 -6.58
CA ILE A 350 -13.88 -24.20 -5.41
C ILE A 350 -14.76 -24.65 -4.25
N CYS A 351 -14.26 -25.59 -3.45
CA CYS A 351 -14.83 -25.93 -2.16
C CYS A 351 -14.07 -25.16 -1.08
N LEU A 352 -14.75 -24.22 -0.42
CA LEU A 352 -14.24 -23.57 0.79
C LEU A 352 -15.06 -24.04 1.98
N ASP A 353 -14.39 -24.68 2.95
CA ASP A 353 -15.01 -25.22 4.18
C ASP A 353 -16.26 -26.09 3.91
N GLY A 354 -16.13 -27.03 2.98
CA GLY A 354 -17.20 -27.96 2.63
C GLY A 354 -18.34 -27.34 1.79
N ARG A 355 -18.19 -26.09 1.33
CA ARG A 355 -19.17 -25.43 0.46
C ARG A 355 -18.59 -25.17 -0.93
N TRP A 356 -19.15 -25.85 -1.92
CA TRP A 356 -18.87 -25.60 -3.33
C TRP A 356 -19.46 -24.27 -3.77
N GLN A 357 -18.63 -23.45 -4.40
CA GLN A 357 -19.04 -22.16 -4.96
C GLN A 357 -18.17 -21.80 -6.17
N ARG A 358 -18.74 -21.01 -7.08
CA ARG A 358 -18.01 -20.48 -8.24
C ARG A 358 -17.39 -19.14 -7.88
N VAL A 359 -16.11 -18.96 -8.19
CA VAL A 359 -15.37 -17.71 -7.98
C VAL A 359 -14.62 -17.29 -9.24
N TRP A 360 -14.31 -16.00 -9.36
CA TRP A 360 -13.45 -15.47 -10.41
C TRP A 360 -11.96 -15.62 -10.08
N PHE A 361 -11.65 -15.58 -8.78
CA PHE A 361 -10.32 -15.83 -8.23
C PHE A 361 -10.42 -16.10 -6.73
N LEU A 362 -9.37 -16.75 -6.21
CA LEU A 362 -9.05 -16.87 -4.80
C LEU A 362 -7.67 -16.26 -4.55
N PHE A 363 -7.55 -15.47 -3.50
CA PHE A 363 -6.31 -14.87 -3.02
C PHE A 363 -6.06 -15.33 -1.59
N VAL A 364 -4.83 -15.74 -1.30
CA VAL A 364 -4.36 -16.10 0.04
C VAL A 364 -3.08 -15.32 0.32
N GLY A 365 -3.11 -14.44 1.31
CA GLY A 365 -1.95 -13.67 1.76
C GLY A 365 -1.33 -14.28 3.02
N ASN A 366 0.00 -14.20 3.13
CA ASN A 366 0.72 -14.45 4.37
C ASN A 366 0.60 -13.23 5.30
N GLY A 367 -0.28 -13.32 6.29
CA GLY A 367 -0.66 -12.20 7.16
C GLY A 367 -1.85 -11.38 6.65
N PRO A 368 -2.46 -10.56 7.53
CA PRO A 368 -3.56 -9.66 7.19
C PRO A 368 -3.12 -8.58 6.20
N TYR A 369 -3.81 -8.52 5.05
CA TYR A 369 -3.63 -7.41 4.10
C TYR A 369 -4.64 -6.29 4.39
N HIS A 370 -4.24 -5.08 4.03
CA HIS A 370 -5.07 -3.88 4.07
C HIS A 370 -5.13 -3.21 2.69
N PRO A 371 -6.21 -2.46 2.42
CA PRO A 371 -7.42 -2.30 3.23
C PRO A 371 -8.36 -3.52 3.19
N HIS A 372 -9.08 -3.76 4.30
CA HIS A 372 -10.20 -4.70 4.32
C HIS A 372 -11.33 -4.24 3.40
N GLY A 373 -11.99 -5.20 2.77
CA GLY A 373 -13.11 -4.93 1.90
C GLY A 373 -12.72 -4.13 0.66
N ALA A 374 -11.51 -4.37 0.15
CA ALA A 374 -10.92 -3.76 -1.02
C ALA A 374 -9.74 -4.62 -1.51
N VAL A 375 -8.99 -4.10 -2.48
CA VAL A 375 -7.82 -4.80 -3.03
C VAL A 375 -6.73 -4.91 -1.97
N PRO A 376 -6.16 -6.11 -1.75
CA PRO A 376 -4.94 -6.26 -0.96
C PRO A 376 -3.84 -5.33 -1.50
N ALA A 377 -3.35 -4.43 -0.65
CA ALA A 377 -2.37 -3.43 -1.07
C ALA A 377 -1.07 -3.47 -0.26
N PHE A 378 -1.15 -3.73 1.05
CA PHE A 378 0.00 -3.84 1.94
C PHE A 378 -0.38 -4.66 3.18
N ARG A 379 0.62 -5.17 3.90
CA ARG A 379 0.43 -5.78 5.22
C ARG A 379 0.65 -4.74 6.31
N ASP A 380 -0.18 -4.80 7.35
CA ASP A 380 -0.01 -4.00 8.55
C ASP A 380 0.83 -4.73 9.61
N ARG A 381 0.85 -6.06 9.58
CA ARG A 381 1.57 -6.92 10.53
C ARG A 381 2.19 -8.15 9.84
N LEU A 382 3.37 -8.57 10.31
CA LEU A 382 4.10 -9.74 9.76
C LEU A 382 4.03 -10.99 10.65
N ASP A 383 3.62 -10.85 11.91
CA ASP A 383 3.66 -11.91 12.94
C ASP A 383 2.25 -12.21 13.50
N SER A 384 1.27 -12.20 12.61
CA SER A 384 -0.16 -12.34 12.89
C SER A 384 -0.60 -13.75 13.31
N GLY A 385 0.09 -14.78 12.86
CA GLY A 385 -0.33 -16.18 12.89
C GLY A 385 -1.54 -16.49 12.01
N LEU A 386 -1.88 -15.62 11.04
CA LEU A 386 -3.11 -15.72 10.24
C LEU A 386 -2.83 -15.57 8.75
N LEU A 387 -3.60 -16.30 7.94
CA LEU A 387 -3.71 -16.11 6.50
C LEU A 387 -4.83 -15.13 6.19
N ASP A 388 -4.67 -14.31 5.14
CA ASP A 388 -5.74 -13.45 4.61
C ASP A 388 -6.34 -14.06 3.34
N VAL A 389 -7.56 -14.58 3.45
CA VAL A 389 -8.25 -15.31 2.39
C VAL A 389 -9.34 -14.44 1.80
N ARG A 390 -9.22 -14.10 0.51
CA ARG A 390 -10.18 -13.25 -0.21
C ARG A 390 -10.61 -13.90 -1.51
N TRP A 391 -11.90 -13.81 -1.82
CA TRP A 391 -12.44 -14.36 -3.06
C TRP A 391 -13.53 -13.47 -3.64
N LEU A 392 -13.68 -13.54 -4.96
CA LEU A 392 -14.74 -12.86 -5.67
C LEU A 392 -15.70 -13.87 -6.29
N ARG A 393 -16.91 -13.95 -5.74
CA ARG A 393 -17.97 -14.87 -6.17
C ARG A 393 -18.43 -14.60 -7.61
N ALA A 394 -18.60 -15.69 -8.35
CA ALA A 394 -19.09 -15.71 -9.73
C ALA A 394 -20.51 -16.29 -9.86
N ASP A 395 -21.01 -16.97 -8.83
CA ASP A 395 -22.33 -17.63 -8.78
C ASP A 395 -23.52 -16.66 -8.65
N LEU A 396 -23.26 -15.37 -8.40
CA LEU A 396 -24.31 -14.35 -8.29
C LEU A 396 -24.64 -13.72 -9.65
N ARG A 397 -25.92 -13.43 -9.89
CA ARG A 397 -26.38 -12.67 -11.06
C ARG A 397 -25.67 -11.30 -11.12
N TRP A 398 -25.19 -10.96 -12.31
CA TRP A 398 -24.44 -9.72 -12.58
C TRP A 398 -23.18 -9.55 -11.71
N SER A 399 -22.57 -10.64 -11.23
CA SER A 399 -21.39 -10.61 -10.34
C SER A 399 -20.29 -9.68 -10.84
N ARG A 400 -19.97 -9.71 -12.14
CA ARG A 400 -18.99 -8.80 -12.77
C ARG A 400 -19.33 -7.33 -12.59
N ALA A 401 -20.54 -6.93 -12.99
CA ALA A 401 -20.98 -5.54 -12.89
C ALA A 401 -21.05 -5.08 -11.43
N ARG A 402 -21.54 -5.95 -10.54
CA ARG A 402 -21.59 -5.68 -9.09
C ARG A 402 -20.21 -5.52 -8.49
N ALA A 403 -19.22 -6.32 -8.89
CA ALA A 403 -17.84 -6.19 -8.42
C ALA A 403 -17.23 -4.85 -8.84
N VAL A 404 -17.37 -4.48 -10.11
CA VAL A 404 -16.86 -3.22 -10.66
C VAL A 404 -17.52 -2.01 -10.00
N VAL A 405 -18.86 -1.99 -9.91
CA VAL A 405 -19.60 -0.91 -9.25
C VAL A 405 -19.23 -0.81 -7.78
N ALA A 406 -19.17 -1.94 -7.07
CA ALA A 406 -18.82 -1.93 -5.65
C ALA A 406 -17.37 -1.46 -5.42
N LEU A 407 -16.43 -1.82 -6.29
CA LEU A 407 -15.07 -1.29 -6.26
C LEU A 407 -15.05 0.23 -6.47
N LEU A 408 -15.74 0.73 -7.50
CA LEU A 408 -15.81 2.17 -7.80
C LEU A 408 -16.43 2.99 -6.67
N LEU A 409 -17.39 2.40 -5.96
CA LEU A 409 -18.03 3.01 -4.78
C LEU A 409 -17.23 2.81 -3.48
N GLY A 410 -16.08 2.11 -3.50
CA GLY A 410 -15.32 1.78 -2.29
C GLY A 410 -16.10 0.89 -1.31
N ALA A 411 -17.05 0.11 -1.81
CA ALA A 411 -18.01 -0.69 -1.05
C ALA A 411 -17.90 -2.19 -1.37
N ILE A 412 -16.81 -2.63 -2.02
CA ILE A 412 -16.63 -4.05 -2.39
C ILE A 412 -16.68 -4.97 -1.17
N GLY A 413 -16.12 -4.57 -0.03
CA GLY A 413 -16.24 -5.31 1.24
C GLY A 413 -17.66 -5.52 1.76
N HIS A 414 -18.60 -4.65 1.43
CA HIS A 414 -20.02 -4.80 1.81
C HIS A 414 -20.83 -5.54 0.74
N SER A 415 -20.22 -5.84 -0.40
CA SER A 415 -20.89 -6.50 -1.50
C SER A 415 -20.90 -8.00 -1.29
N ARG A 416 -22.07 -8.62 -1.47
CA ARG A 416 -22.22 -10.09 -1.42
C ARG A 416 -21.37 -10.85 -2.44
N VAL A 417 -20.81 -10.16 -3.45
CA VAL A 417 -19.90 -10.78 -4.42
C VAL A 417 -18.48 -10.95 -3.89
N TYR A 418 -18.14 -10.36 -2.75
CA TYR A 418 -16.80 -10.43 -2.17
C TYR A 418 -16.86 -11.16 -0.84
N GLY A 419 -15.89 -12.03 -0.60
CA GLY A 419 -15.66 -12.67 0.68
C GLY A 419 -14.24 -12.42 1.15
N GLU A 420 -14.08 -12.28 2.46
CA GLU A 420 -12.81 -12.06 3.14
C GLU A 420 -12.87 -12.76 4.50
N ARG A 421 -11.81 -13.51 4.84
CA ARG A 421 -11.64 -14.16 6.13
C ARG A 421 -10.18 -14.23 6.52
N GLN A 422 -9.93 -14.21 7.82
CA GLN A 422 -8.62 -14.41 8.39
C GLN A 422 -8.65 -15.67 9.26
N LEU A 423 -7.77 -16.62 8.95
CA LEU A 423 -7.73 -17.93 9.60
C LEU A 423 -6.31 -18.52 9.54
N PRO A 424 -5.89 -19.34 10.51
CA PRO A 424 -4.53 -19.90 10.54
C PRO A 424 -4.30 -20.99 9.49
N GLU A 425 -5.37 -21.64 9.03
CA GLU A 425 -5.33 -22.75 8.07
C GLU A 425 -6.53 -22.67 7.13
N LEU A 426 -6.33 -23.02 5.85
CA LEU A 426 -7.39 -23.06 4.83
C LEU A 426 -7.23 -24.32 3.97
N LEU A 427 -8.32 -25.08 3.85
CA LEU A 427 -8.43 -26.19 2.89
C LEU A 427 -9.25 -25.74 1.68
N VAL A 428 -8.72 -25.97 0.48
CA VAL A 428 -9.39 -25.69 -0.78
C VAL A 428 -9.37 -26.93 -1.64
N GLN A 429 -10.55 -27.34 -2.12
CA GLN A 429 -10.69 -28.43 -3.09
C GLN A 429 -11.20 -27.87 -4.41
N LEU A 430 -10.73 -28.43 -5.51
CA LEU A 430 -11.06 -28.05 -6.87
C LEU A 430 -11.55 -29.31 -7.59
N PRO A 431 -12.62 -29.23 -8.41
CA PRO A 431 -13.14 -30.40 -9.11
C PRO A 431 -12.27 -30.80 -10.31
N ALA A 432 -11.41 -29.89 -10.76
CA ALA A 432 -10.45 -30.09 -11.84
C ALA A 432 -9.13 -29.36 -11.49
N PRO A 433 -7.99 -29.79 -12.05
CA PRO A 433 -6.71 -29.13 -11.84
C PRO A 433 -6.74 -27.67 -12.29
N GLU A 434 -6.30 -26.75 -11.41
CA GLU A 434 -6.16 -25.33 -11.71
C GLU A 434 -4.75 -24.84 -11.42
N ALA A 435 -4.27 -23.90 -12.24
CA ALA A 435 -2.95 -23.31 -12.09
C ALA A 435 -2.82 -22.51 -10.79
N LEU A 436 -1.84 -22.90 -9.97
CA LEU A 436 -1.47 -22.25 -8.72
C LEU A 436 -0.34 -21.24 -8.97
N ALA A 437 -0.54 -19.99 -8.52
CA ALA A 437 0.49 -18.96 -8.57
C ALA A 437 0.93 -18.56 -7.16
N THR A 438 2.22 -18.62 -6.87
CA THR A 438 2.85 -18.32 -5.57
C THR A 438 3.94 -17.28 -5.74
N ASP A 439 3.90 -16.19 -4.97
CA ASP A 439 4.89 -15.10 -4.98
C ASP A 439 5.28 -14.59 -6.40
N GLY A 440 4.33 -14.68 -7.35
CA GLY A 440 4.49 -14.22 -8.74
C GLY A 440 4.84 -15.31 -9.77
N GLU A 441 5.17 -16.53 -9.32
CA GLU A 441 5.51 -17.68 -10.15
C GLU A 441 4.35 -18.66 -10.25
N VAL A 442 4.12 -19.24 -11.43
CA VAL A 442 3.14 -20.32 -11.63
C VAL A 442 3.86 -21.64 -11.41
N ILE A 443 3.35 -22.48 -10.50
CA ILE A 443 4.07 -23.66 -10.02
C ILE A 443 3.51 -24.99 -10.51
N GLY A 444 2.26 -25.04 -10.94
CA GLY A 444 1.63 -26.24 -11.47
C GLY A 444 0.11 -26.22 -11.31
N ASP A 445 -0.53 -27.29 -11.80
CA ASP A 445 -1.96 -27.49 -11.69
C ASP A 445 -2.27 -28.47 -10.56
N THR A 446 -3.30 -28.18 -9.76
CA THR A 446 -3.64 -29.01 -8.59
C THR A 446 -5.12 -29.04 -8.30
N THR A 447 -5.58 -30.07 -7.59
CA THR A 447 -6.97 -30.26 -7.17
C THR A 447 -7.18 -30.09 -5.66
N HIS A 448 -6.12 -30.23 -4.86
CA HIS A 448 -6.17 -30.15 -3.40
C HIS A 448 -5.10 -29.19 -2.89
N LEU A 449 -5.52 -28.28 -2.02
CA LEU A 449 -4.65 -27.25 -1.46
C LEU A 449 -4.89 -27.13 0.03
N ARG A 450 -3.79 -27.16 0.77
CA ARG A 450 -3.79 -26.87 2.20
C ARG A 450 -2.85 -25.71 2.48
N TYR A 451 -3.41 -24.60 2.91
CA TYR A 451 -2.65 -23.45 3.35
C TYR A 451 -2.56 -23.45 4.87
N ALA A 452 -1.39 -23.15 5.41
CA ALA A 452 -1.19 -22.99 6.84
C ALA A 452 -0.06 -21.98 7.13
N ILE A 453 0.04 -21.55 8.38
CA ILE A 453 1.28 -20.91 8.87
C ILE A 453 2.29 -22.02 9.17
N ALA A 454 3.38 -22.06 8.41
CA ALA A 454 4.43 -23.08 8.52
C ALA A 454 5.32 -22.86 9.75
N GLY A 455 5.54 -21.60 10.13
CA GLY A 455 6.32 -21.24 11.30
C GLY A 455 6.64 -19.74 11.35
N GLU A 456 7.48 -19.38 12.31
CA GLU A 456 7.95 -18.02 12.54
C GLU A 456 9.47 -17.96 12.30
N LEU A 457 9.92 -16.93 11.60
CA LEU A 457 11.33 -16.69 11.27
C LEU A 457 11.81 -15.37 11.89
N ALA A 458 12.99 -15.39 12.50
CA ALA A 458 13.66 -14.16 12.90
C ALA A 458 14.27 -13.49 11.67
N VAL A 459 13.86 -12.26 11.37
CA VAL A 459 14.35 -11.51 10.21
C VAL A 459 14.99 -10.20 10.67
N TYR A 460 16.23 -9.94 10.25
CA TYR A 460 16.97 -8.75 10.68
C TYR A 460 16.29 -7.47 10.22
N ARG A 461 16.09 -6.56 11.17
CA ARG A 461 15.46 -5.26 10.97
C ARG A 461 15.87 -4.33 12.11
N ARG A 462 16.27 -3.11 11.77
CA ARG A 462 16.59 -2.06 12.74
C ARG A 462 15.39 -1.73 13.64
N ASP A 463 15.59 -1.70 14.95
CA ASP A 463 14.60 -1.24 15.93
C ASP A 463 14.73 0.28 16.11
N GLU A 464 13.83 1.05 15.51
CA GLU A 464 13.83 2.52 15.63
C GLU A 464 13.62 3.04 17.06
N SER A 465 13.21 2.18 18.00
CA SER A 465 13.17 2.56 19.41
C SER A 465 14.54 2.52 20.09
N ASN A 466 15.54 1.92 19.45
CA ASN A 466 16.91 1.89 19.95
C ASN A 466 17.55 3.30 19.87
N PRO A 467 18.02 3.86 21.00
CA PRO A 467 18.68 5.17 21.04
C PRO A 467 19.90 5.31 20.12
N LEU A 468 20.56 4.20 19.75
CA LEU A 468 21.68 4.19 18.81
C LEU A 468 21.32 4.84 17.46
N TRP A 469 20.04 4.78 17.07
CA TRP A 469 19.57 5.22 15.77
C TRP A 469 18.84 6.57 15.80
N ALA A 470 18.72 7.23 16.96
CA ALA A 470 17.93 8.44 17.14
C ALA A 470 18.27 9.60 16.16
N ASN A 471 19.52 9.67 15.70
CA ASN A 471 20.01 10.68 14.77
C ASN A 471 20.07 10.20 13.30
N ARG A 472 19.66 8.97 12.99
CA ARG A 472 19.67 8.42 11.62
C ARG A 472 18.35 8.74 10.92
N TYR A 473 18.44 9.26 9.70
CA TYR A 473 17.27 9.52 8.88
C TYR A 473 16.69 8.20 8.35
N ARG A 474 15.37 8.00 8.54
CA ARG A 474 14.65 6.87 7.96
C ARG A 474 13.89 7.27 6.69
N PRO A 475 14.20 6.67 5.53
CA PRO A 475 13.41 6.84 4.32
C PRO A 475 11.94 6.42 4.53
N HIS A 476 11.02 7.04 3.78
CA HIS A 476 9.62 6.60 3.64
C HIS A 476 8.70 6.61 4.89
N HIS A 477 9.20 7.00 6.07
CA HIS A 477 8.36 7.19 7.26
C HIS A 477 7.58 8.53 7.18
N ARG A 478 6.23 8.49 7.14
CA ARG A 478 5.41 9.70 6.93
C ARG A 478 5.15 10.51 8.20
N ARG A 479 5.36 9.95 9.40
CA ARG A 479 5.25 10.71 10.65
C ARG A 479 6.51 11.52 10.88
N ALA A 480 6.33 12.83 11.09
CA ALA A 480 7.40 13.67 11.60
C ALA A 480 7.73 13.24 13.05
N PRO A 481 9.01 13.10 13.42
CA PRO A 481 9.40 12.66 14.77
C PRO A 481 8.71 13.46 15.90
N TRP A 482 8.49 14.76 15.69
CA TRP A 482 7.89 15.67 16.68
C TRP A 482 6.39 15.50 16.93
N LEU A 483 5.67 14.69 16.14
CA LEU A 483 4.25 14.36 16.40
C LEU A 483 4.09 13.17 17.36
N LEU A 484 5.16 12.43 17.66
CA LEU A 484 5.13 11.27 18.55
C LEU A 484 4.93 11.64 20.03
N ASP A 485 5.32 12.85 20.44
CA ASP A 485 5.23 13.27 21.84
C ASP A 485 3.86 13.87 22.21
N ALA A 486 3.14 14.46 21.26
CA ALA A 486 1.90 15.18 21.55
C ALA A 486 0.67 14.28 21.77
N PHE A 487 0.70 13.02 21.28
CA PHE A 487 -0.49 12.15 21.23
C PHE A 487 -0.23 10.70 21.65
N ARG A 488 0.84 10.38 22.38
CA ARG A 488 0.93 9.07 23.04
C ARG A 488 -0.22 8.97 24.06
N PRO A 489 -1.19 8.04 23.90
CA PRO A 489 -2.05 7.70 25.03
C PRO A 489 -1.11 7.18 26.13
N ARG A 490 -1.13 7.84 27.30
CA ARG A 490 -0.45 7.32 28.48
C ARG A 490 -1.00 5.92 28.70
N ARG A 491 -0.12 4.90 28.67
CA ARG A 491 -0.52 3.53 29.02
C ARG A 491 -1.15 3.59 30.43
N PRO A 492 -2.31 2.95 30.67
CA PRO A 492 -2.77 2.76 32.03
C PRO A 492 -1.72 1.91 32.77
N SER A 493 -1.32 2.41 33.93
CA SER A 493 -0.37 1.82 34.88
C SER A 493 -0.87 0.52 35.47
#